data_AF-A0AAJ2T610-F1
#
_entry.id   AF-A0AAJ2T610-F1
#
_cell.length_a   1.000
_cell.length_b   1.000
_cell.length_c   1.000
_cell.angle_alpha   90.00
_cell.angle_beta   90.00
_cell.angle_gamma   90.00
#
_symmetry.space_group_name_H-M   'P 1'
#
loop_
_entity.id
_entity.type
_entity.pdbx_description
1 polymer ?
#
loop_
_entity_poly.entity_id
_entity_poly.type
_entity_poly.pdbx_seq_one_letter_code
_entity_poly.pdbx_strand_id
1 'polypeptide(L)' 'LYDEAGIVALNDVPDGFIPDVAKDDDFADDIYTLYRLGVLSGSDSERSFLPDSNIKRSEVAAILCRLGGTGRVEF' A
#
# COMPACT_ATOMS: atom_id res chain seq x y z
N LEU A 1 -11.51 -1.91 -11.78
CA LEU A 1 -11.10 -2.56 -10.51
C LEU A 1 -12.17 -2.21 -9.47
N TYR A 2 -13.17 -3.09 -9.44
CA TYR A 2 -14.38 -3.27 -8.59
C TYR A 2 -15.31 -2.09 -8.25
N ASP A 3 -16.45 -2.03 -8.95
CA ASP A 3 -17.80 -1.64 -8.48
C ASP A 3 -18.66 -2.94 -8.32
N GLU A 4 -19.86 -3.06 -7.74
CA GLU A 4 -21.04 -2.18 -7.52
C GLU A 4 -21.40 -2.04 -6.01
N ALA A 5 -20.50 -2.47 -5.11
CA ALA A 5 -20.48 -2.13 -3.67
C ALA A 5 -19.04 -1.94 -3.14
N GLY A 6 -18.04 -1.84 -4.04
CA GLY A 6 -16.65 -2.30 -3.81
C GLY A 6 -15.59 -1.21 -3.60
N ILE A 7 -14.45 -1.65 -3.06
CA ILE A 7 -13.32 -0.79 -2.69
C ILE A 7 -12.64 -0.24 -3.94
N VAL A 8 -12.69 1.08 -4.11
CA VAL A 8 -12.05 1.83 -5.21
C VAL A 8 -10.59 2.17 -4.86
N ALA A 9 -9.73 2.17 -5.88
CA ALA A 9 -8.37 2.71 -5.79
C ALA A 9 -8.41 4.22 -5.53
N LEU A 10 -7.64 4.68 -4.54
CA LEU A 10 -7.49 6.10 -4.20
C LEU A 10 -6.26 6.72 -4.84
N ASN A 11 -5.22 5.90 -5.08
CA ASN A 11 -3.94 6.35 -5.61
C ASN A 11 -3.67 5.76 -6.99
N ASP A 12 -3.11 6.59 -7.86
CA ASP A 12 -2.48 6.12 -9.10
C ASP A 12 -1.03 5.72 -8.81
N VAL A 13 -0.76 4.41 -8.85
CA VAL A 13 0.54 3.83 -8.53
C VAL A 13 0.99 3.00 -9.73
N PRO A 14 1.71 3.61 -10.69
CA PRO A 14 2.19 2.92 -11.88
C PRO A 14 3.27 1.90 -11.52
N ASP A 15 3.53 0.96 -12.43
CA ASP A 15 4.54 -0.07 -12.22
C ASP A 15 5.94 0.58 -12.12
N GLY A 16 6.73 0.12 -11.14
CA GLY A 16 8.04 0.72 -10.82
C GLY A 16 7.98 1.93 -9.90
N PHE A 17 6.78 2.35 -9.44
CA PHE A 17 6.64 3.45 -8.47
C PHE A 17 7.19 3.10 -7.09
N ILE A 18 7.07 1.83 -6.67
CA ILE A 18 7.61 1.36 -5.40
C ILE A 18 9.07 0.94 -5.64
N PRO A 19 10.07 1.65 -5.08
CA PRO A 19 11.46 1.55 -5.51
C PRO A 19 12.12 0.20 -5.18
N ASP A 20 11.60 -0.51 -4.19
CA ASP A 20 12.13 -1.76 -3.64
C ASP A 20 11.17 -2.95 -3.80
N VAL A 21 10.24 -2.86 -4.76
CA VAL A 21 9.32 -3.96 -5.12
C VAL A 21 9.27 -4.10 -6.64
N ALA A 22 9.95 -5.12 -7.15
CA ALA A 22 9.91 -5.50 -8.55
C ALA A 22 8.56 -6.14 -8.90
N LYS A 23 8.18 -6.14 -10.19
CA LYS A 23 6.88 -6.65 -10.65
C LYS A 23 6.78 -8.18 -10.58
N ASP A 24 7.91 -8.84 -10.62
CA ASP A 24 8.08 -10.29 -10.54
C ASP A 24 8.39 -10.78 -9.12
N ASP A 25 8.48 -9.87 -8.14
CA ASP A 25 8.58 -10.25 -6.74
C ASP A 25 7.31 -10.97 -6.28
N ASP A 26 7.49 -11.93 -5.37
CA ASP A 26 6.37 -12.57 -4.70
C ASP A 26 5.49 -11.50 -4.01
N PHE A 27 4.18 -11.62 -4.20
CA PHE A 27 3.17 -10.70 -3.64
C PHE A 27 3.22 -9.25 -4.17
N ALA A 28 3.99 -8.95 -5.23
CA ALA A 28 4.02 -7.60 -5.82
C ALA A 28 2.62 -7.08 -6.15
N ASP A 29 1.76 -7.89 -6.77
CA ASP A 29 0.39 -7.49 -7.12
C ASP A 29 -0.45 -7.07 -5.89
N ASP A 30 -0.31 -7.79 -4.78
CA ASP A 30 -1.00 -7.47 -3.53
C ASP A 30 -0.46 -6.19 -2.90
N ILE A 31 0.87 -6.01 -2.90
CA ILE A 31 1.53 -4.81 -2.39
C ILE A 31 1.07 -3.58 -3.20
N TYR A 32 1.13 -3.64 -4.53
CA TYR A 32 0.66 -2.56 -5.40
C TYR A 32 -0.83 -2.29 -5.20
N THR A 33 -1.65 -3.33 -4.99
CA THR A 33 -3.07 -3.16 -4.68
C THR A 33 -3.24 -2.36 -3.39
N LEU A 34 -2.54 -2.69 -2.30
CA LEU A 34 -2.66 -1.98 -1.03
C LEU A 34 -2.15 -0.52 -1.10
N TYR A 35 -1.14 -0.23 -1.92
CA TYR A 35 -0.70 1.14 -2.21
C TYR A 35 -1.76 1.93 -2.99
N ARG A 36 -2.33 1.32 -4.05
CA ARG A 36 -3.42 1.91 -4.84
C ARG A 36 -4.67 2.15 -4.01
N LEU A 37 -4.93 1.28 -3.03
CA LEU A 37 -6.01 1.45 -2.07
C LEU A 37 -5.70 2.49 -0.97
N GLY A 38 -4.47 3.03 -0.89
CA GLY A 38 -4.08 3.98 0.16
C GLY A 38 -4.01 3.36 1.56
N VAL A 39 -3.93 2.03 1.65
CA VAL A 39 -3.73 1.29 2.90
C VAL A 39 -2.26 1.32 3.30
N LEU A 40 -1.37 1.11 2.33
CA LEU A 40 0.06 1.29 2.47
C LEU A 40 0.49 2.63 1.85
N SER A 41 1.53 3.23 2.42
CA SER A 41 2.06 4.52 1.97
C SER A 41 3.58 4.60 1.90
N GLY A 42 4.24 3.46 2.00
CA GLY A 42 5.67 3.38 2.23
C GLY A 42 6.10 3.88 3.60
N SER A 43 7.36 3.58 3.90
CA SER A 43 7.97 3.78 5.22
C SER A 43 8.85 5.04 5.29
N ASP A 44 9.12 5.68 4.16
CA ASP A 44 10.01 6.84 4.01
C ASP A 44 9.51 7.85 2.96
N SER A 45 10.33 8.85 2.63
CA SER A 45 10.03 9.85 1.61
C SER A 45 9.94 9.28 0.20
N GLU A 46 10.67 8.20 -0.08
CA GLU A 46 10.72 7.52 -1.37
C GLU A 46 9.59 6.48 -1.52
N ARG A 47 8.73 6.36 -0.49
CA ARG A 47 7.60 5.44 -0.45
C ARG A 47 8.01 3.96 -0.47
N SER A 48 9.22 3.63 -0.01
CA SER A 48 9.74 2.26 0.03
C SER A 48 8.88 1.34 0.90
N PHE A 49 8.73 0.08 0.47
CA PHE A 49 7.97 -0.96 1.20
C PHE A 49 8.77 -1.54 2.37
N LEU A 50 10.10 -1.65 2.22
CA LEU A 50 11.07 -2.22 3.16
C LEU A 50 10.76 -3.68 3.55
N PRO A 51 10.74 -4.63 2.60
CA PRO A 51 10.28 -6.01 2.83
C PRO A 51 11.07 -6.77 3.91
N ASP A 52 12.37 -6.48 4.06
CA ASP A 52 13.25 -7.14 5.02
C ASP A 52 13.29 -6.46 6.40
N SER A 53 12.54 -5.35 6.58
CA SER A 53 12.52 -4.62 7.84
C SER A 53 11.43 -5.13 8.79
N ASN A 54 11.70 -5.05 10.09
CA ASN A 54 10.67 -5.30 11.09
C ASN A 54 9.60 -4.20 11.07
N ILE A 55 8.35 -4.61 11.07
CA ILE A 55 7.22 -3.69 11.25
C ILE A 55 6.96 -3.41 12.75
N LYS A 56 6.76 -2.14 13.09
CA LYS A 56 6.37 -1.72 14.45
C LYS A 56 4.89 -2.01 14.68
N ARG A 57 4.52 -2.31 15.94
CA ARG A 57 3.10 -2.48 16.33
C ARG A 57 2.25 -1.24 16.00
N SER A 58 2.82 -0.05 16.06
CA SER A 58 2.17 1.20 15.69
C SER A 58 1.88 1.28 14.18
N GLU A 59 2.79 0.76 13.35
CA GLU A 59 2.62 0.72 11.89
C GLU A 59 1.51 -0.28 11.52
N VAL A 60 1.48 -1.45 12.17
CA VAL A 60 0.38 -2.41 12.03
C VAL A 60 -0.96 -1.77 12.40
N ALA A 61 -1.03 -1.04 13.52
CA ALA A 61 -2.25 -0.35 13.92
C ALA A 61 -2.70 0.69 12.88
N ALA A 62 -1.77 1.45 12.32
CA ALA A 62 -2.07 2.42 11.26
C ALA A 62 -2.57 1.75 9.97
N ILE A 63 -2.05 0.58 9.60
CA ILE A 63 -2.53 -0.21 8.46
C ILE A 63 -3.97 -0.67 8.71
N LEU A 64 -4.27 -1.21 9.90
CA LEU A 64 -5.61 -1.67 10.25
C LEU A 64 -6.65 -0.54 10.25
N CYS A 65 -6.30 0.65 10.76
CA CYS A 65 -7.17 1.83 10.69
C CYS A 65 -7.54 2.18 9.24
N ARG A 66 -6.53 2.20 8.34
CA ARG A 66 -6.71 2.52 6.93
C ARG A 66 -7.53 1.47 6.19
N LEU A 67 -7.30 0.19 6.52
CA LEU A 67 -8.08 -0.93 5.96
C LEU A 67 -9.57 -0.81 6.33
N GLY A 68 -9.88 -0.41 7.56
CA GLY A 68 -11.26 -0.12 8.01
C GLY A 68 -11.87 1.16 7.41
N GLY A 69 -11.20 1.82 6.45
CA GLY A 69 -11.64 3.04 5.78
C GLY A 69 -11.28 4.34 6.52
N THR A 70 -10.73 4.26 7.73
CA THR A 70 -10.38 5.45 8.53
C THR A 70 -8.94 5.88 8.19
N GLY A 71 -8.80 7.03 7.53
CA GLY A 71 -7.49 7.68 7.32
C GLY A 71 -6.64 7.11 6.19
N ARG A 72 -7.26 6.54 5.13
CA ARG A 72 -6.56 6.14 3.89
C ARG A 72 -5.75 7.33 3.33
N VAL A 73 -4.59 7.04 2.74
CA VAL A 73 -3.65 8.08 2.26
C VAL A 73 -3.83 8.32 0.76
N GLU A 74 -3.80 9.60 0.37
CA GLU A 74 -3.79 10.08 -1.02
C GLU A 74 -2.39 10.61 -1.38
N PHE A 75 -1.90 10.33 -2.59
CA PHE A 75 -0.58 10.77 -3.10
C PHE A 75 -0.69 11.89 -4.13
#